data_AF-A0A2X2U369-F1
#
_entry.id   AF-A0A2X2U369-F1
#
_cell.length_a   1.000
_cell.length_b   1.000
_cell.length_c   1.000
_cell.angle_alpha   90.00
_cell.angle_beta   90.00
_cell.angle_gamma   90.00
#
_symmetry.space_group_name_H-M   'P 1'
#
loop_
_entity.id
_entity.type
_entity.pdbx_description
1 polymer ?
#
loop_
_entity_poly.entity_id
_entity_poly.type
_entity_poly.pdbx_seq_one_letter_code
_entity_poly.pdbx_strand_id
1 'polypeptide(L)'
;MSEMKLKVLNKSFITVAFSRESTNLAVLTYFSSYNEGDVISLEVSEAPCYCEIQFDDALRPAVIFVSEKSNYFEIPFGEKRKALTPKAFSGNCHVITARFLYESELEIRRNLALNPYDGFVKRGVFPHTETNTDLQIDETFAPRNAVDGVWANISHGKFPYQSWGTNKRDDAEWKLLHPIKDWAKINLLV
;
A
#
# COMPACT_ATOMS: atom_id res chain seq x y z
N MET A 1 3.14 -1.54 -26.12
CA MET A 1 2.07 -1.88 -25.16
C MET A 1 2.65 -1.65 -23.78
N SER A 2 1.87 -1.14 -22.83
CA SER A 2 2.32 -0.93 -21.47
C SER A 2 2.59 -2.30 -20.83
N GLU A 3 3.69 -2.43 -20.10
CA GLU A 3 4.17 -3.66 -19.49
C GLU A 3 4.44 -3.42 -18.01
N MET A 4 4.26 -4.45 -17.19
CA MET A 4 4.57 -4.42 -15.78
C MET A 4 5.32 -5.66 -15.32
N LYS A 5 6.06 -5.52 -14.23
CA LYS A 5 6.86 -6.58 -13.61
C LYS A 5 6.87 -6.43 -12.09
N LEU A 6 6.74 -7.56 -11.41
CA LEU A 6 6.87 -7.66 -9.97
C LEU A 6 8.21 -8.30 -9.63
N LYS A 7 8.87 -7.80 -8.58
CA LYS A 7 10.07 -8.42 -8.02
C LYS A 7 10.01 -8.45 -6.50
N VAL A 8 10.67 -9.42 -5.90
CA VAL A 8 11.12 -9.35 -4.52
C VAL A 8 12.61 -9.07 -4.56
N LEU A 9 13.04 -8.03 -3.85
CA LEU A 9 14.44 -7.66 -3.70
C LEU A 9 14.83 -7.82 -2.23
N ASN A 10 16.06 -8.26 -1.96
CA ASN A 10 16.56 -8.31 -0.60
C ASN A 10 17.01 -6.92 -0.09
N LYS A 11 17.47 -6.83 1.17
CA LYS A 11 18.01 -5.60 1.77
C LYS A 11 19.14 -4.90 1.00
N SER A 12 19.82 -5.62 0.11
CA SER A 12 20.87 -5.08 -0.77
C SER A 12 20.35 -4.74 -2.17
N PHE A 13 19.02 -4.71 -2.34
CA PHE A 13 18.31 -4.48 -3.60
C PHE A 13 18.63 -5.51 -4.70
N ILE A 14 19.10 -6.71 -4.32
CA ILE A 14 19.33 -7.82 -5.25
C ILE A 14 18.01 -8.56 -5.45
N THR A 15 17.63 -8.78 -6.71
CA THR A 15 16.43 -9.55 -7.06
C THR A 15 16.57 -11.01 -6.65
N VAL A 16 15.65 -11.47 -5.79
CA VAL A 16 15.57 -12.87 -5.35
C VAL A 16 14.40 -13.63 -5.98
N ALA A 17 13.39 -12.91 -6.46
CA ALA A 17 12.28 -13.46 -7.24
C ALA A 17 11.69 -12.40 -8.17
N PHE A 18 11.13 -12.81 -9.31
CA PHE A 18 10.51 -11.89 -10.27
C PHE A 18 9.41 -12.57 -11.09
N SER A 19 8.40 -11.80 -11.50
CA SER A 19 7.38 -12.25 -12.44
C SER A 19 7.91 -12.19 -13.89
N ARG A 20 7.22 -12.89 -14.80
CA ARG A 20 7.31 -12.54 -16.23
C ARG A 20 6.80 -11.11 -16.44
N GLU A 21 7.29 -10.46 -17.48
CA GLU A 21 6.70 -9.22 -17.97
C GLU A 21 5.30 -9.51 -18.52
N SER A 22 4.36 -8.63 -18.20
CA SER A 22 2.96 -8.79 -18.56
C SER A 22 2.34 -7.47 -18.96
N THR A 23 1.47 -7.49 -19.96
CA THR A 23 0.78 -6.31 -20.48
C THR A 23 -0.55 -6.03 -19.80
N ASN A 24 -1.00 -6.91 -18.90
CA ASN A 24 -2.29 -6.77 -18.21
C ASN A 24 -2.16 -7.07 -16.71
N LEU A 25 -1.81 -8.31 -16.37
CA LEU A 25 -1.72 -8.80 -14.99
C LEU A 25 -0.35 -9.45 -14.77
N ALA A 26 0.47 -8.88 -13.90
CA ALA A 26 1.64 -9.55 -13.37
C ALA A 26 1.29 -10.37 -12.14
N VAL A 27 1.78 -11.62 -12.11
CA VAL A 27 1.64 -12.53 -10.97
C VAL A 27 3.02 -13.05 -10.62
N LEU A 28 3.37 -12.98 -9.33
CA LEU A 28 4.59 -13.54 -8.77
C LEU A 28 4.23 -14.45 -7.59
N THR A 29 4.57 -15.73 -7.72
CA THR A 29 4.59 -16.67 -6.60
C THR A 29 5.97 -16.68 -5.96
N TYR A 30 6.06 -16.39 -4.66
CA TYR A 30 7.32 -16.37 -3.91
C TYR A 30 7.33 -17.46 -2.84
N PHE A 31 8.18 -18.47 -3.00
CA PHE A 31 8.28 -19.64 -2.13
C PHE A 31 9.41 -19.52 -1.11
N SER A 32 9.38 -18.45 -0.31
CA SER A 32 10.29 -18.26 0.81
C SER A 32 9.66 -17.32 1.83
N SER A 33 10.16 -17.35 3.07
CA SER A 33 9.89 -16.28 4.03
C SER A 33 10.58 -14.99 3.61
N TYR A 34 9.96 -13.85 3.92
CA TYR A 34 10.62 -12.55 3.84
C TYR A 34 11.64 -12.38 4.97
N ASN A 35 12.64 -11.54 4.73
CA ASN A 35 13.63 -11.11 5.71
C ASN A 35 13.54 -9.59 5.93
N GLU A 36 14.02 -9.14 7.08
CA GLU A 36 14.08 -7.71 7.38
C GLU A 36 14.91 -6.95 6.33
N GLY A 37 14.30 -5.90 5.77
CA GLY A 37 14.86 -5.09 4.68
C GLY A 37 14.51 -5.59 3.28
N ASP A 38 13.81 -6.72 3.12
CA ASP A 38 13.24 -7.11 1.83
C ASP A 38 12.19 -6.09 1.37
N VAL A 39 12.09 -5.92 0.05
CA VAL A 39 11.13 -5.02 -0.60
C VAL A 39 10.46 -5.70 -1.78
N ILE A 40 9.20 -5.32 -2.04
CA ILE A 40 8.50 -5.65 -3.28
C ILE A 40 8.68 -4.48 -4.24
N SER A 41 9.15 -4.77 -5.45
CA SER A 41 9.25 -3.80 -6.55
C SER A 41 8.10 -3.97 -7.52
N LEU A 42 7.41 -2.87 -7.82
CA LEU A 42 6.49 -2.74 -8.94
C LEU A 42 7.14 -1.87 -10.00
N GLU A 43 7.49 -2.50 -11.12
CA GLU A 43 8.03 -1.83 -12.30
C GLU A 43 6.95 -1.73 -13.38
N VAL A 44 6.74 -0.52 -13.92
CA VAL A 44 5.83 -0.24 -15.02
C VAL A 44 6.60 0.44 -16.16
N SER A 45 6.32 0.07 -17.41
CA SER A 45 6.99 0.64 -18.58
C SER A 45 6.57 2.10 -18.81
N GLU A 46 5.37 2.47 -18.36
CA GLU A 46 4.74 3.78 -18.53
C GLU A 46 4.20 4.29 -17.19
N ALA A 47 4.51 5.54 -16.88
CA ALA A 47 4.04 6.26 -15.71
C ALA A 47 3.78 7.74 -16.11
N PRO A 48 2.81 8.43 -15.49
CA PRO A 48 1.96 7.94 -14.41
C PRO A 48 0.87 6.96 -14.88
N CYS A 49 0.44 6.05 -14.00
CA CYS A 49 -0.67 5.13 -14.29
C CYS A 49 -1.41 4.70 -13.01
N TYR A 50 -2.60 4.14 -13.19
CA TYR A 50 -3.35 3.46 -12.14
C TYR A 50 -3.18 1.95 -12.24
N CYS A 51 -2.99 1.32 -11.09
CA CYS A 51 -2.87 -0.12 -10.94
C CYS A 51 -3.74 -0.61 -9.79
N GLU A 52 -4.29 -1.81 -9.91
CA GLU A 52 -4.76 -2.56 -8.74
C GLU A 52 -3.65 -3.51 -8.30
N ILE A 53 -3.30 -3.46 -7.01
CA ILE A 53 -2.24 -4.29 -6.42
C ILE A 53 -2.76 -5.14 -5.28
N GLN A 54 -2.19 -6.32 -5.12
CA GLN A 54 -2.30 -7.12 -3.91
C GLN A 54 -0.97 -7.83 -3.65
N PHE A 55 -0.21 -7.34 -2.68
CA PHE A 55 1.12 -7.86 -2.38
C PHE A 55 1.15 -8.94 -1.30
N ASP A 56 0.03 -9.12 -0.61
CA ASP A 56 -0.19 -10.18 0.36
C ASP A 56 -1.67 -10.55 0.37
N ASP A 57 -1.99 -11.84 0.46
CA ASP A 57 -3.36 -12.35 0.42
C ASP A 57 -4.15 -12.08 1.70
N ALA A 58 -3.47 -11.79 2.82
CA ALA A 58 -4.09 -11.33 4.05
C ALA A 58 -4.46 -9.84 4.02
N LEU A 59 -3.99 -9.09 3.03
CA LEU A 59 -4.32 -7.69 2.81
C LEU A 59 -5.31 -7.52 1.66
N ARG A 60 -6.11 -6.45 1.73
CA ARG A 60 -7.09 -6.13 0.69
C ARG A 60 -6.36 -5.67 -0.58
N PRO A 61 -6.88 -5.98 -1.78
CA PRO A 61 -6.45 -5.30 -2.99
C PRO A 61 -6.67 -3.79 -2.87
N ALA A 62 -5.77 -3.00 -3.45
CA ALA A 62 -5.86 -1.55 -3.46
C ALA A 62 -5.64 -1.00 -4.86
N VAL A 63 -6.49 -0.05 -5.23
CA VAL A 63 -6.31 0.77 -6.43
C VAL A 63 -5.36 1.90 -6.07
N ILE A 64 -4.18 1.89 -6.67
CA ILE A 64 -3.16 2.90 -6.46
C ILE A 64 -2.84 3.65 -7.74
N PHE A 65 -2.36 4.87 -7.58
CA PHE A 65 -1.70 5.62 -8.64
C PHE A 65 -0.20 5.61 -8.39
N VAL A 66 0.59 5.34 -9.42
CA VAL A 66 2.04 5.42 -9.39
C VAL A 66 2.51 6.53 -10.32
N SER A 67 3.36 7.44 -9.82
CA SER A 67 3.95 8.52 -10.60
C SER A 67 5.29 8.15 -11.24
N GLU A 68 5.94 7.11 -10.74
CA GLU A 68 7.26 6.67 -11.17
C GLU A 68 7.21 5.27 -11.79
N LYS A 69 8.18 4.96 -12.65
CA LYS A 69 8.29 3.66 -13.32
C LYS A 69 8.75 2.54 -12.40
N SER A 70 9.38 2.86 -11.27
CA SER A 70 9.90 1.88 -10.32
C SER A 70 9.48 2.27 -8.92
N ASN A 71 8.66 1.46 -8.29
CA ASN A 71 8.07 1.73 -6.98
C ASN A 71 8.46 0.61 -6.02
N TYR A 72 8.92 0.98 -4.83
CA TYR A 72 9.45 0.03 -3.84
C TYR A 72 8.60 0.06 -2.57
N PHE A 73 8.05 -1.09 -2.22
CA PHE A 73 7.23 -1.32 -1.05
C PHE A 73 8.04 -2.12 -0.04
N GLU A 74 8.36 -1.50 1.09
CA GLU A 74 9.03 -2.15 2.20
C GLU A 74 8.15 -3.25 2.78
N ILE A 75 8.75 -4.42 3.04
CA ILE A 75 8.06 -5.47 3.76
C ILE A 75 8.14 -5.16 5.26
N PRO A 76 7.01 -5.06 5.98
CA PRO A 76 7.00 -4.64 7.36
C PRO A 76 7.59 -5.71 8.29
N PHE A 77 8.57 -5.30 9.11
CA PHE A 77 9.21 -6.09 10.16
C PHE A 77 9.17 -5.37 11.52
N GLY A 78 9.32 -6.15 12.60
CA GLY A 78 9.37 -5.63 13.97
C GLY A 78 8.16 -4.75 14.31
N GLU A 79 8.43 -3.53 14.78
CA GLU A 79 7.41 -2.57 15.20
C GLU A 79 6.41 -2.18 14.10
N LYS A 80 6.86 -2.16 12.82
CA LYS A 80 6.02 -1.84 11.64
C LYS A 80 4.86 -2.82 11.45
N ARG A 81 4.92 -4.00 12.08
CA ARG A 81 3.87 -5.03 12.02
C ARG A 81 2.78 -4.85 13.06
N LYS A 82 2.96 -4.01 14.09
CA LYS A 82 2.03 -3.91 15.23
C LYS A 82 0.58 -3.66 14.83
N ALA A 83 0.36 -2.89 13.77
CA ALA A 83 -0.95 -2.49 13.27
C ALA A 83 -1.48 -3.39 12.14
N LEU A 84 -0.72 -4.41 11.73
CA LEU A 84 -1.11 -5.32 10.66
C LEU A 84 -1.68 -6.61 11.22
N THR A 85 -2.54 -7.26 10.43
CA THR A 85 -2.95 -8.64 10.72
C THR A 85 -1.72 -9.52 10.90
N PRO A 86 -1.68 -10.42 11.91
CA PRO A 86 -0.52 -11.29 12.15
C PRO A 86 -0.18 -12.17 10.94
N LYS A 87 -1.14 -12.36 10.02
CA LYS A 87 -1.00 -13.12 8.78
C LYS A 87 -0.25 -12.38 7.68
N ALA A 88 -0.29 -11.04 7.67
CA ALA A 88 0.29 -10.26 6.58
C ALA A 88 1.81 -10.44 6.52
N PHE A 89 2.32 -10.70 5.33
CA PHE A 89 3.73 -10.94 5.01
C PHE A 89 4.35 -12.01 5.90
N SER A 90 3.57 -13.04 6.26
CA SER A 90 4.00 -14.13 7.12
C SER A 90 3.95 -15.48 6.38
N GLY A 91 4.74 -16.45 6.84
CA GLY A 91 4.85 -17.74 6.16
C GLY A 91 5.83 -17.71 4.99
N ASN A 92 5.79 -18.76 4.17
CA ASN A 92 6.81 -19.08 3.17
C ASN A 92 6.26 -19.26 1.75
N CYS A 93 5.01 -18.87 1.51
CA CYS A 93 4.35 -18.95 0.22
C CYS A 93 3.47 -17.72 0.03
N HIS A 94 3.81 -16.89 -0.95
CA HIS A 94 3.15 -15.60 -1.19
C HIS A 94 2.70 -15.51 -2.64
N VAL A 95 1.53 -14.91 -2.86
CA VAL A 95 1.03 -14.58 -4.20
C VAL A 95 0.91 -13.07 -4.29
N ILE A 96 1.75 -12.47 -5.14
CA ILE A 96 1.86 -11.04 -5.34
C ILE A 96 1.27 -10.74 -6.72
N THR A 97 0.31 -9.83 -6.78
CA THR A 97 -0.36 -9.44 -8.03
C THR A 97 -0.36 -7.93 -8.22
N ALA A 98 -0.31 -7.55 -9.49
CA ALA A 98 -0.54 -6.18 -9.92
C ALA A 98 -1.13 -6.21 -11.32
N ARG A 99 -2.08 -5.32 -11.61
CA ARG A 99 -2.65 -5.16 -12.95
C ARG A 99 -2.86 -3.68 -13.28
N PHE A 100 -2.76 -3.34 -14.56
CA PHE A 100 -3.22 -2.05 -15.03
C PHE A 100 -4.74 -1.94 -14.90
N LEU A 101 -5.23 -0.72 -14.67
CA LEU A 101 -6.65 -0.40 -14.69
C LEU A 101 -7.01 0.36 -15.96
N TYR A 102 -8.14 0.01 -16.56
CA TYR A 102 -8.72 0.81 -17.64
C TYR A 102 -9.43 2.04 -17.07
N GLU A 103 -9.52 3.11 -17.87
CA GLU A 103 -10.20 4.35 -17.47
C GLU A 103 -11.64 4.10 -17.00
N SER A 104 -12.37 3.21 -17.69
CA SER A 104 -13.73 2.83 -17.32
C SER A 104 -13.85 2.15 -15.95
N GLU A 105 -12.79 1.49 -15.47
CA GLU A 105 -12.77 0.91 -14.12
C GLU A 105 -12.56 1.99 -13.05
N LEU A 106 -11.89 3.11 -13.39
CA LEU A 106 -11.65 4.22 -12.47
C LEU A 106 -12.92 5.02 -12.18
N GLU A 107 -13.88 5.00 -13.10
CA GLU A 107 -15.19 5.63 -12.95
C GLU A 107 -16.15 4.83 -12.06
N ILE A 108 -15.82 3.56 -11.75
CA ILE A 108 -16.63 2.71 -10.89
C ILE A 108 -16.53 3.19 -9.44
N ARG A 109 -17.67 3.28 -8.76
CA ARG A 109 -17.74 3.64 -7.34
C ARG A 109 -16.88 2.69 -6.48
N ARG A 110 -15.94 3.26 -5.74
CA ARG A 110 -15.04 2.55 -4.81
C ARG A 110 -14.59 3.44 -3.67
N ASN A 111 -13.94 2.88 -2.66
CA ASN A 111 -13.25 3.66 -1.64
C ASN A 111 -11.99 4.29 -2.25
N LEU A 112 -11.96 5.61 -2.39
CA LEU A 112 -10.80 6.35 -2.92
C LEU A 112 -9.64 6.45 -1.93
N ALA A 113 -9.92 6.29 -0.65
CA ALA A 113 -8.91 6.41 0.40
C ALA A 113 -8.18 5.10 0.66
N LEU A 114 -8.77 3.94 0.34
CA LEU A 114 -8.23 2.62 0.69
C LEU A 114 -6.82 2.39 0.12
N ASN A 115 -5.84 2.27 1.00
CA ASN A 115 -4.50 1.80 0.68
C ASN A 115 -3.84 1.12 1.90
N PRO A 116 -3.93 -0.22 2.01
CA PRO A 116 -3.28 -1.00 3.07
C PRO A 116 -1.74 -0.97 3.00
N TYR A 117 -1.18 -0.49 1.88
CA TYR A 117 0.26 -0.42 1.63
C TYR A 117 0.83 0.98 1.91
N ASP A 118 -0.02 1.94 2.29
CA ASP A 118 0.42 3.27 2.67
C ASP A 118 1.37 3.21 3.89
N GLY A 119 2.36 4.09 3.94
CA GLY A 119 3.41 4.09 4.95
C GLY A 119 4.48 3.00 4.80
N PHE A 120 4.28 2.00 3.94
CA PHE A 120 5.32 1.04 3.53
C PHE A 120 5.92 1.36 2.17
N VAL A 121 5.41 2.39 1.50
CA VAL A 121 5.88 2.83 0.20
C VAL A 121 6.41 4.26 0.30
N LYS A 122 7.40 4.58 -0.53
CA LYS A 122 7.93 5.95 -0.64
C LYS A 122 7.01 6.83 -1.49
N ARG A 123 7.46 8.07 -1.71
CA ARG A 123 6.77 9.08 -2.53
C ARG A 123 6.39 8.53 -3.91
N GLY A 124 5.32 9.11 -4.46
CA GLY A 124 4.86 8.79 -5.81
C GLY A 124 3.83 7.69 -5.89
N VAL A 125 3.39 7.13 -4.75
CA VAL A 125 2.28 6.18 -4.68
C VAL A 125 1.13 6.79 -3.90
N PHE A 126 -0.09 6.68 -4.43
CA PHE A 126 -1.28 7.29 -3.84
C PHE A 126 -2.48 6.31 -3.88
N PRO A 127 -3.46 6.43 -2.99
CA PRO A 127 -3.60 7.47 -1.96
C PRO A 127 -2.53 7.35 -0.85
N HIS A 128 -2.04 8.49 -0.37
CA HIS A 128 -0.98 8.58 0.63
C HIS A 128 -1.43 9.44 1.81
N THR A 129 -1.07 9.05 3.02
CA THR A 129 -1.42 9.83 4.21
C THR A 129 -0.25 10.68 4.69
N GLU A 130 -0.54 11.92 5.06
CA GLU A 130 0.39 12.82 5.73
C GLU A 130 -0.20 13.32 7.03
N THR A 131 0.64 13.62 8.01
CA THR A 131 0.21 14.20 9.29
C THR A 131 1.27 15.15 9.84
N ASN A 132 0.84 16.15 10.61
CA ASN A 132 1.74 17.08 11.31
C ASN A 132 2.10 16.62 12.74
N THR A 133 1.65 15.43 13.15
CA THR A 133 2.05 14.81 14.41
C THR A 133 3.43 14.16 14.25
N ASP A 134 4.37 14.40 15.17
CA ASP A 134 5.76 13.92 15.09
C ASP A 134 5.82 12.39 14.87
N LEU A 135 6.50 11.97 13.81
CA LEU A 135 6.55 10.59 13.30
C LEU A 135 7.31 9.57 14.18
N GLN A 136 7.64 9.90 15.43
CA GLN A 136 8.09 8.92 16.45
C GLN A 136 6.90 8.11 17.01
N ILE A 137 5.91 7.89 16.16
CA ILE A 137 4.60 7.32 16.49
C ILE A 137 4.73 5.81 16.59
N ASP A 138 4.20 5.26 17.68
CA ASP A 138 3.89 3.83 17.74
C ASP A 138 3.01 3.50 16.52
N GLU A 139 3.44 2.54 15.71
CA GLU A 139 2.78 2.12 14.45
C GLU A 139 1.28 1.83 14.59
N THR A 140 0.81 1.54 15.82
CA THR A 140 -0.61 1.44 16.16
C THR A 140 -1.41 2.73 15.98
N PHE A 141 -0.74 3.89 15.92
CA PHE A 141 -1.32 5.23 15.78
C PHE A 141 -0.89 5.96 14.49
N ALA A 142 -0.25 5.26 13.56
CA ALA A 142 0.23 5.81 12.29
C ALA A 142 -0.92 6.32 11.40
N PRO A 143 -0.71 7.38 10.60
CA PRO A 143 -1.74 7.97 9.75
C PRO A 143 -2.30 6.98 8.71
N ARG A 144 -1.50 6.00 8.25
CA ARG A 144 -1.94 4.93 7.33
C ARG A 144 -3.09 4.08 7.87
N ASN A 145 -3.24 3.98 9.19
CA ASN A 145 -4.28 3.16 9.82
C ASN A 145 -5.69 3.73 9.57
N ALA A 146 -5.82 5.00 9.19
CA ALA A 146 -7.10 5.58 8.80
C ALA A 146 -7.57 5.11 7.41
N VAL A 147 -6.69 4.49 6.62
CA VAL A 147 -6.93 4.10 5.22
C VAL A 147 -6.61 2.63 4.91
N ASP A 148 -6.28 1.84 5.93
CA ASP A 148 -5.86 0.45 5.78
C ASP A 148 -7.01 -0.54 5.50
N GLY A 149 -8.26 -0.08 5.66
CA GLY A 149 -9.46 -0.87 5.42
C GLY A 149 -9.87 -1.81 6.57
N VAL A 150 -9.31 -1.62 7.77
CA VAL A 150 -9.72 -2.31 9.00
C VAL A 150 -10.79 -1.51 9.73
N TRP A 151 -11.86 -2.18 10.15
CA TRP A 151 -13.04 -1.53 10.74
C TRP A 151 -13.28 -1.88 12.21
N ALA A 152 -12.45 -2.71 12.82
CA ALA A 152 -12.64 -3.13 14.20
C ALA A 152 -12.39 -1.93 15.14
N ASN A 153 -13.43 -1.52 15.85
CA ASN A 153 -13.46 -0.26 16.61
C ASN A 153 -13.93 -0.41 18.06
N ILE A 154 -13.90 -1.63 18.60
CA ILE A 154 -14.35 -1.93 19.97
C ILE A 154 -13.26 -1.75 21.03
N SER A 155 -12.04 -1.41 20.63
CA SER A 155 -10.89 -1.18 21.51
C SER A 155 -9.86 -0.27 20.82
N HIS A 156 -8.63 -0.18 21.34
CA HIS A 156 -7.52 0.58 20.77
C HIS A 156 -6.19 -0.16 20.89
N GLY A 157 -5.22 0.19 20.04
CA GLY A 157 -3.84 -0.27 20.12
C GLY A 157 -3.43 -1.14 18.94
N LYS A 158 -2.86 -2.32 19.20
CA LYS A 158 -2.39 -3.25 18.16
C LYS A 158 -3.55 -3.78 17.33
N PHE A 159 -3.22 -4.39 16.19
CA PHE A 159 -4.21 -5.05 15.35
C PHE A 159 -5.18 -5.93 16.16
N PRO A 160 -6.51 -5.84 15.92
CA PRO A 160 -7.16 -5.10 14.85
C PRO A 160 -7.64 -3.68 15.23
N TYR A 161 -7.14 -3.11 16.33
CA TYR A 161 -7.67 -1.88 16.93
C TYR A 161 -6.76 -0.65 16.74
N GLN A 162 -5.98 -0.66 15.67
CA GLN A 162 -5.14 0.47 15.29
C GLN A 162 -5.96 1.68 14.83
N SER A 163 -5.39 2.87 14.92
CA SER A 163 -6.02 4.12 14.50
C SER A 163 -4.97 5.16 14.08
N TRP A 164 -5.39 6.38 13.75
CA TRP A 164 -4.48 7.53 13.73
C TRP A 164 -4.56 8.26 15.08
N GLY A 165 -3.42 8.59 15.66
CA GLY A 165 -3.34 9.31 16.93
C GLY A 165 -2.96 10.78 16.76
N THR A 166 -3.68 11.68 17.42
CA THR A 166 -3.39 13.13 17.40
C THR A 166 -2.14 13.52 18.21
N ASN A 167 -1.58 12.57 18.96
CA ASN A 167 -0.46 12.79 19.89
C ASN A 167 -0.66 13.99 20.84
N LYS A 168 -1.91 14.21 21.28
CA LYS A 168 -2.31 15.33 22.16
C LYS A 168 -2.00 16.73 21.59
N ARG A 169 -1.87 16.85 20.27
CA ARG A 169 -1.76 18.14 19.60
C ARG A 169 -3.14 18.74 19.39
N ASP A 170 -3.31 20.00 19.78
CA ASP A 170 -4.54 20.77 19.53
C ASP A 170 -4.68 21.18 18.06
N ASP A 171 -3.56 21.22 17.33
CA ASP A 171 -3.47 21.51 15.91
C ASP A 171 -3.30 20.24 15.05
N ALA A 172 -3.66 19.06 15.57
CA ALA A 172 -3.47 17.80 14.86
C ALA A 172 -4.19 17.80 13.50
N GLU A 173 -3.42 17.60 12.43
CA GLU A 173 -3.90 17.49 11.06
C GLU A 173 -3.51 16.15 10.46
N TRP A 174 -4.44 15.59 9.69
CA TRP A 174 -4.23 14.43 8.83
C TRP A 174 -4.73 14.76 7.44
N LYS A 175 -3.96 14.38 6.42
CA LYS A 175 -4.24 14.68 5.03
C LYS A 175 -4.19 13.40 4.22
N LEU A 176 -5.19 13.23 3.36
CA LEU A 176 -5.17 12.24 2.30
C LEU A 176 -4.74 12.91 1.00
N LEU A 177 -3.57 12.55 0.50
CA LEU A 177 -3.12 12.93 -0.82
C LEU A 177 -3.65 11.92 -1.84
N HIS A 178 -4.27 12.42 -2.89
CA HIS A 178 -4.74 11.62 -4.02
C HIS A 178 -4.43 12.39 -5.32
N PRO A 179 -4.05 11.73 -6.44
CA PRO A 179 -3.75 12.38 -7.72
C PRO A 179 -4.96 13.06 -8.39
N ILE A 180 -6.17 12.93 -7.84
CA ILE A 180 -7.37 13.51 -8.46
C ILE A 180 -7.35 15.01 -8.17
N LYS A 181 -7.29 15.80 -9.23
CA LYS A 181 -7.27 17.28 -9.17
C LYS A 181 -8.66 17.90 -9.14
N ASP A 182 -9.67 17.17 -9.60
CA ASP A 182 -11.06 17.66 -9.72
C ASP A 182 -12.01 16.78 -8.90
N TRP A 183 -12.17 17.14 -7.63
CA TRP A 183 -13.03 16.44 -6.68
C TRP A 183 -14.53 16.58 -7.00
N ALA A 184 -14.92 17.55 -7.83
CA ALA A 184 -16.32 17.81 -8.18
C ALA A 184 -16.94 16.70 -9.06
N LYS A 185 -16.12 15.85 -9.67
CA LYS A 185 -16.57 14.70 -10.46
C LYS A 185 -16.71 13.42 -9.64
N ILE A 186 -16.31 13.44 -8.37
CA ILE A 186 -16.35 12.27 -7.53
C ILE A 186 -17.66 12.26 -6.74
N ASN A 187 -18.52 11.27 -7.01
CA ASN A 187 -19.67 10.96 -6.15
C ASN A 187 -19.17 10.34 -4.83
N LEU A 188 -18.65 11.17 -3.94
CA LEU A 188 -18.30 10.78 -2.57
C LEU A 188 -19.56 10.77 -1.72
N LEU A 189 -19.90 9.61 -1.17
CA LEU A 189 -20.71 9.52 0.05
C LEU A 189 -19.72 9.21 1.17
N VAL A 190 -19.63 10.14 2.12
CA VAL A 190 -19.01 9.92 3.44
C VAL A 190 -19.85 8.92 4.21
#